data_AF-A0A937XA13-F1
#
_entry.id   AF-A0A937XA13-F1
#
_cell.length_a   1.000
_cell.length_b   1.000
_cell.length_c   1.000
_cell.angle_alpha   90.00
_cell.angle_beta   90.00
_cell.angle_gamma   90.00
#
_symmetry.space_group_name_H-M   'P 1'
#
loop_
_entity.id
_entity.type
_entity.pdbx_description
1 polymer ?
#
loop_
_entity_poly.entity_id
_entity_poly.type
_entity_poly.pdbx_seq_one_letter_code
_entity_poly.pdbx_strand_id
1 'polypeptide(L)'
;LAGVLNLVPVLGFWVSAVLATLVALFTPAPLQMLLKVWLVLLAEQLLEQHVLGPRIVGHQLGVKPVVLLLAMLALSAVFGVIGFLIAAPVIGLARGLWEIWGPRRRAEAERA
;
A
#
# COMPACT_ATOMS: atom_id res chain seq x y z
N LEU A 1 -11.78 -14.23 -0.99
CA LEU A 1 -12.72 -13.14 -0.62
C LEU A 1 -12.01 -12.01 0.12
N ALA A 2 -11.33 -12.26 1.24
CA ALA A 2 -10.57 -11.22 1.97
C ALA A 2 -9.55 -10.45 1.11
N GLY A 3 -8.79 -11.14 0.25
CA GLY A 3 -7.85 -10.48 -0.68
C GLY A 3 -8.50 -9.70 -1.84
N VAL A 4 -9.74 -10.03 -2.22
CA VAL A 4 -10.50 -9.31 -3.27
C VAL A 4 -11.18 -8.08 -2.69
N LEU A 5 -11.64 -8.15 -1.43
CA LEU A 5 -12.23 -7.02 -0.72
C LEU A 5 -11.16 -6.03 -0.22
N ASN A 6 -9.93 -6.49 0.03
CA ASN A 6 -8.79 -5.63 0.40
C ASN A 6 -8.13 -4.92 -0.80
N LEU A 7 -8.51 -5.27 -2.03
CA LEU A 7 -7.94 -4.68 -3.26
C LEU A 7 -8.43 -3.25 -3.51
N VAL A 8 -9.42 -2.79 -2.74
CA VAL A 8 -10.10 -1.53 -3.01
C VAL A 8 -10.07 -0.55 -1.83
N PRO A 9 -8.90 -0.19 -1.26
CA PRO A 9 -8.84 0.88 -0.26
C PRO A 9 -9.25 2.24 -0.84
N VAL A 10 -9.07 2.43 -2.15
CA VAL A 10 -9.12 3.75 -2.77
C VAL A 10 -10.45 4.06 -3.47
N LEU A 11 -11.27 3.06 -3.83
CA LEU A 11 -12.58 3.36 -4.47
C LEU A 11 -13.55 4.03 -3.49
N GLY A 12 -13.49 3.72 -2.20
CA GLY A 12 -14.31 4.39 -1.19
C GLY A 12 -14.13 5.91 -1.23
N PHE A 13 -12.87 6.36 -1.22
CA PHE A 13 -12.50 7.77 -1.33
C PHE A 13 -12.98 8.41 -2.64
N TRP A 14 -12.78 7.77 -3.79
CA TRP A 14 -13.19 8.36 -5.07
C TRP A 14 -14.71 8.45 -5.21
N VAL A 15 -15.44 7.43 -4.75
CA VAL A 15 -16.91 7.45 -4.78
C VAL A 15 -17.44 8.53 -3.84
N SER A 16 -16.92 8.63 -2.62
CA SER A 16 -17.32 9.68 -1.67
C SER A 16 -16.97 11.08 -2.18
N ALA A 17 -15.79 11.26 -2.77
CA ALA A 17 -15.34 12.54 -3.32
C ALA A 17 -16.24 13.03 -4.47
N VAL A 18 -16.61 12.15 -5.40
CA VAL A 18 -17.51 12.49 -6.51
C VAL A 18 -18.89 12.86 -5.98
N LEU A 19 -19.47 12.03 -5.11
CA LEU A 19 -20.81 12.28 -4.56
C LEU A 19 -20.85 13.56 -3.71
N ALA A 20 -19.87 13.78 -2.83
CA ALA A 20 -19.80 14.96 -2.00
C ALA A 20 -19.59 16.24 -2.82
N THR A 21 -18.78 16.16 -3.89
CA THR A 21 -18.58 17.28 -4.82
C THR A 21 -19.87 17.63 -5.57
N LEU A 22 -20.61 16.63 -6.04
CA LEU A 22 -21.90 16.84 -6.70
C LEU A 22 -22.88 17.53 -5.75
N VAL A 23 -23.04 17.03 -4.53
CA VAL A 23 -23.93 17.62 -3.52
C VAL A 23 -23.52 19.06 -3.18
N ALA A 24 -22.23 19.33 -3.02
CA ALA A 24 -21.72 20.67 -2.74
C ALA A 24 -22.06 21.68 -3.84
N LEU A 25 -22.09 21.25 -5.10
CA LEU A 25 -22.37 22.12 -6.24
C LEU A 25 -23.84 22.58 -6.28
N PHE A 26 -24.77 21.77 -5.76
CA PHE A 26 -26.20 22.10 -5.68
C PHE A 26 -26.62 22.75 -4.35
N THR A 27 -25.67 23.03 -3.45
CA THR A 27 -25.93 23.64 -2.13
C THR A 27 -25.83 25.18 -2.22
N PRO A 28 -26.58 25.94 -1.38
CA PRO A 28 -26.38 27.39 -1.27
C PRO A 28 -24.92 27.72 -0.94
N ALA A 29 -24.33 28.69 -1.64
CA ALA A 29 -22.90 29.04 -1.58
C ALA A 29 -21.94 27.89 -2.00
N PRO A 30 -22.00 27.44 -3.27
CA PRO A 30 -21.27 26.26 -3.74
C PRO A 30 -19.74 26.37 -3.61
N LEU A 31 -19.17 27.55 -3.84
CA LEU A 31 -17.73 27.80 -3.67
C LEU A 31 -17.24 27.56 -2.23
N GLN A 32 -18.00 28.03 -1.24
CA GLN A 32 -17.64 27.85 0.17
C GLN A 32 -17.81 26.39 0.59
N MET A 33 -18.83 25.72 0.08
CA MET A 33 -19.12 24.32 0.41
C MET A 33 -18.10 23.37 -0.25
N LEU A 34 -17.71 23.65 -1.48
CA LEU A 34 -16.67 22.90 -2.18
C LEU A 34 -15.34 22.95 -1.41
N LEU A 35 -14.96 24.13 -0.93
CA LEU A 35 -13.76 24.33 -0.11
C LEU A 35 -13.78 23.48 1.17
N LYS A 36 -14.93 23.44 1.87
CA LYS A 36 -15.10 22.61 3.07
C LYS A 36 -15.03 21.12 2.77
N VAL A 37 -15.71 20.66 1.72
CA VAL A 37 -15.73 19.24 1.32
C VAL A 37 -14.32 18.75 1.00
N TRP A 38 -13.60 19.47 0.15
CA TRP A 38 -12.23 19.09 -0.21
C TRP A 38 -11.26 19.13 0.97
N LEU A 39 -11.44 20.07 1.91
CA LEU A 39 -10.63 20.13 3.12
C LEU A 39 -10.83 18.89 4.00
N VAL A 40 -12.08 18.43 4.17
CA VAL A 40 -12.38 17.21 4.94
C VAL A 40 -11.84 15.96 4.23
N LEU A 41 -12.07 15.84 2.92
CA LEU A 41 -11.55 14.71 2.12
C LEU A 41 -10.02 14.65 2.15
N LEU A 42 -9.34 15.79 2.08
CA LEU A 42 -7.89 15.84 2.19
C LEU A 42 -7.41 15.39 3.58
N ALA A 43 -8.10 15.82 4.64
CA ALA A 43 -7.78 15.42 6.00
C ALA A 43 -7.97 13.90 6.22
N GLU A 44 -9.06 13.34 5.70
CA GLU A 44 -9.32 11.89 5.67
C GLU A 44 -8.19 11.15 4.94
N GLN A 45 -7.86 11.59 3.72
CA GLN A 45 -6.80 10.97 2.92
C GLN A 45 -5.44 11.03 3.62
N LEU A 46 -5.09 12.17 4.24
CA LEU A 46 -3.84 12.29 4.98
C LEU A 46 -3.79 11.35 6.18
N LEU A 47 -4.89 11.25 6.94
CA LEU A 47 -5.01 10.35 8.08
C LEU A 47 -4.88 8.88 7.61
N GLU A 48 -5.52 8.55 6.51
CA GLU A 48 -5.46 7.20 5.96
C GLU A 48 -4.05 6.84 5.49
N GLN A 49 -3.39 7.70 4.72
CA GLN A 49 -2.06 7.42 4.18
C GLN A 49 -0.97 7.39 5.26
N HIS A 50 -1.05 8.26 6.28
CA HIS A 50 0.04 8.43 7.25
C HIS A 50 -0.18 7.71 8.59
N VAL A 51 -1.42 7.40 8.97
CA VAL A 51 -1.73 6.81 10.27
C VAL A 51 -2.37 5.44 10.11
N LEU A 52 -3.49 5.37 9.40
CA LEU A 52 -4.23 4.11 9.26
C LEU A 52 -3.46 3.11 8.40
N GLY A 53 -2.91 3.54 7.27
CA GLY A 53 -2.07 2.73 6.38
C GLY A 53 -0.94 2.01 7.12
N PRO A 54 0.00 2.72 7.79
CA PRO A 54 1.09 2.06 8.49
C PRO A 54 0.66 1.26 9.72
N ARG A 55 -0.49 1.58 10.35
CA ARG A 55 -1.03 0.78 11.47
C ARG A 55 -1.73 -0.50 11.01
N ILE A 56 -2.48 -0.44 9.92
CA ILE A 56 -3.20 -1.59 9.35
C ILE A 56 -2.22 -2.52 8.64
N VAL A 57 -1.26 -1.96 7.88
CA VAL A 57 -0.19 -2.71 7.19
C VAL A 57 1.04 -2.83 8.10
N GLY A 58 0.80 -2.94 9.41
CA GLY A 58 1.81 -2.93 10.48
C GLY A 58 3.01 -3.82 10.17
N HIS A 59 4.17 -3.17 10.01
CA HIS A 59 5.48 -3.73 9.67
C HIS A 59 5.60 -4.29 8.24
N GLN A 60 5.70 -3.39 7.27
CA GLN A 60 6.02 -3.72 5.87
C GLN A 60 7.32 -4.54 5.78
N LEU A 61 7.17 -5.86 5.59
CA LEU A 61 8.14 -6.84 5.08
C LEU A 61 9.57 -6.88 5.69
N GLY A 62 9.98 -5.96 6.57
CA GLY A 62 11.35 -5.82 7.08
C GLY A 62 12.44 -5.69 6.00
N VAL A 63 12.06 -5.46 4.74
CA VAL A 63 12.99 -5.39 3.60
C VAL A 63 13.45 -3.95 3.42
N LYS A 64 14.76 -3.74 3.31
CA LYS A 64 15.34 -2.41 3.06
C LYS A 64 14.86 -1.87 1.69
N PRO A 65 14.48 -0.59 1.56
CA PRO A 65 13.99 0.00 0.31
C PRO A 65 14.93 -0.22 -0.89
N VAL A 66 16.24 -0.23 -0.64
CA VAL A 66 17.26 -0.50 -1.66
C VAL A 66 17.09 -1.89 -2.29
N VAL A 67 16.76 -2.92 -1.51
CA VAL A 67 16.58 -4.29 -2.03
C VAL A 67 15.35 -4.37 -2.94
N LEU A 68 14.29 -3.66 -2.57
CA LEU A 68 13.08 -3.56 -3.39
C LEU A 68 13.39 -2.86 -4.73
N LEU A 69 14.12 -1.74 -4.70
CA LEU A 69 14.55 -1.04 -5.90
C LEU A 69 15.41 -1.92 -6.82
N LEU A 70 16.38 -2.63 -6.25
CA LEU A 70 17.24 -3.52 -7.02
C LEU A 70 16.45 -4.67 -7.68
N ALA A 71 15.49 -5.25 -6.98
CA ALA A 71 14.64 -6.28 -7.57
C ALA A 71 13.67 -5.73 -8.61
N MET A 72 13.13 -4.53 -8.43
CA MET A 72 12.33 -3.86 -9.45
C MET A 72 13.14 -3.67 -10.72
N LEU A 73 14.38 -3.19 -10.61
CA LEU A 73 15.29 -3.04 -11.74
C LEU A 73 15.62 -4.40 -12.39
N ALA A 74 16.02 -5.40 -11.58
CA ALA A 74 16.38 -6.72 -12.08
C ALA A 74 15.22 -7.44 -12.78
N LEU A 75 14.03 -7.48 -12.17
CA LEU A 75 12.86 -8.10 -12.79
C LEU A 75 12.37 -7.29 -13.99
N SER A 76 12.47 -5.95 -13.93
CA SER A 76 12.10 -5.12 -15.08
C SER A 76 13.00 -5.34 -16.29
N ALA A 77 14.30 -5.62 -16.09
CA ALA A 77 15.21 -5.92 -17.17
C ALA A 77 14.87 -7.25 -17.88
N VAL A 78 14.30 -8.22 -17.16
CA VAL A 78 13.96 -9.56 -17.70
C VAL A 78 12.54 -9.62 -18.27
N PHE A 79 11.57 -9.03 -17.56
CA PHE A 79 10.13 -9.13 -17.87
C PHE A 79 9.48 -7.79 -18.24
N GLY A 80 10.26 -6.72 -18.36
CA GLY A 80 9.76 -5.38 -18.66
C GLY A 80 8.87 -4.83 -17.54
N VAL A 81 7.84 -4.09 -17.94
CA VAL A 81 6.87 -3.45 -17.01
C VAL A 81 6.19 -4.47 -16.10
N ILE A 82 5.92 -5.69 -16.59
CA ILE A 82 5.30 -6.75 -15.79
C ILE A 82 6.22 -7.15 -14.63
N GLY A 83 7.53 -7.28 -14.89
CA GLY A 83 8.52 -7.60 -13.86
C GLY A 83 8.61 -6.54 -12.76
N PHE A 84 8.50 -5.26 -13.14
CA PHE A 84 8.45 -4.16 -12.19
C PHE A 84 7.22 -4.24 -11.27
N LEU A 85 6.04 -4.52 -11.84
CA LEU A 85 4.77 -4.59 -11.09
C LEU A 85 4.77 -5.73 -10.06
N ILE A 86 5.36 -6.88 -10.40
CA ILE A 86 5.37 -8.06 -9.53
C ILE A 86 6.58 -8.11 -8.58
N ALA A 87 7.53 -7.19 -8.68
CA ALA A 87 8.76 -7.22 -7.87
C ALA A 87 8.49 -7.17 -6.36
N ALA A 88 7.54 -6.35 -5.92
CA ALA A 88 7.17 -6.22 -4.50
C ALA A 88 6.64 -7.53 -3.89
N PRO A 89 5.61 -8.19 -4.46
CA PRO A 89 5.13 -9.46 -3.91
C PRO A 89 6.17 -10.58 -4.02
N VAL A 90 7.00 -10.61 -5.07
CA VAL A 90 8.09 -11.60 -5.21
C VAL A 90 9.12 -11.46 -4.10
N ILE A 91 9.58 -10.23 -3.83
CA ILE A 91 10.50 -9.92 -2.72
C ILE A 91 9.87 -10.29 -1.37
N GLY A 92 8.60 -9.95 -1.16
CA GLY A 92 7.89 -10.28 0.07
C GLY A 92 7.79 -11.78 0.30
N LEU A 93 7.49 -12.56 -0.75
CA LEU A 93 7.44 -14.02 -0.68
C LEU A 93 8.83 -14.62 -0.41
N ALA A 94 9.86 -14.16 -1.11
CA ALA A 94 11.23 -14.64 -0.92
C ALA A 94 11.72 -14.41 0.52
N ARG A 95 11.43 -13.23 1.10
CA ARG A 95 11.74 -12.92 2.50
C ARG A 95 10.96 -13.81 3.46
N GLY A 96 9.65 -13.99 3.23
CA GLY A 96 8.82 -14.87 4.05
C GLY A 96 9.33 -16.31 4.05
N LEU A 97 9.74 -16.84 2.89
CA LEU A 97 10.34 -18.17 2.79
C LEU A 97 11.66 -18.27 3.55
N TRP A 98 12.51 -17.24 3.45
CA TRP A 98 13.79 -17.19 4.19
C TRP A 98 13.58 -17.22 5.71
N GLU A 99 12.56 -16.52 6.21
CA GLU A 99 12.24 -16.54 7.64
C GLU A 99 11.68 -17.87 8.12
N ILE A 100 10.95 -18.59 7.28
CA ILE A 100 10.42 -19.92 7.62
C ILE A 100 11.54 -20.97 7.64
N TRP A 101 12.47 -20.93 6.68
CA TRP A 101 13.51 -21.95 6.52
C TRP A 101 14.84 -21.64 7.23
N GLY A 102 15.20 -20.37 7.38
CA GLY A 102 16.44 -19.90 7.99
C GLY A 102 16.67 -20.28 9.47
N PRO A 103 15.65 -20.36 10.35
CA PRO A 103 15.86 -20.59 11.79
C PRO A 103 16.39 -21.99 12.11
N ARG A 104 16.12 -22.99 11.25
CA ARG A 104 16.56 -24.37 11.48
C ARG A 104 18.07 -24.53 11.36
N ARG A 105 18.76 -23.68 10.57
CA ARG A 105 20.20 -23.83 10.31
C ARG A 105 21.11 -23.19 11.37
N ARG A 106 20.64 -22.17 12.10
CA ARG A 106 21.47 -21.52 13.13
C ARG A 106 21.56 -22.34 14.42
N ALA A 107 20.47 -23.03 14.80
CA ALA A 107 20.45 -23.91 15.96
C ALA A 107 21.34 -25.16 15.80
N GLU A 108 21.61 -25.59 14.56
CA GLU A 108 22.53 -26.70 14.26
C GLU A 108 24.00 -26.24 14.25
N ALA A 109 24.27 -24.99 13.85
CA ALA A 109 25.62 -24.44 13.80
C ALA A 109 26.17 -24.01 15.17
N GLU A 110 25.32 -23.64 16.14
CA GLU A 110 25.74 -23.32 17.52
C GLU A 110 25.90 -24.55 18.43
N ARG A 111 25.47 -25.73 17.96
CA ARG A 111 25.57 -27.01 18.71
C ARG A 111 26.77 -27.87 18.28
N ALA A 112 27.55 -27.44 17.30
CA ALA A 112 28.79 -28.06 16.84
C ALA A 112 30.01 -27.27 17.34
#